data_AF-A0A016SZW1-F1
#
_entry.id   AF-A0A016SZW1-F1
#
_cell.length_a   1.000
_cell.length_b   1.000
_cell.length_c   1.000
_cell.angle_alpha   90.00
_cell.angle_beta   90.00
_cell.angle_gamma   90.00
#
_symmetry.space_group_name_H-M   'P 1'
#
loop_
_entity.id
_entity.type
_entity.pdbx_description
1 polymer ?
#
loop_
_entity_poly.entity_id
_entity_poly.type
_entity_poly.pdbx_seq_one_letter_code
_entity_poly.pdbx_strand_id
1 'polypeptide(L)'
;MYHLVVQSMLMSNVVAQEFTIDGKPLMSHHSKKSKERKRSRSRERDSRKKSKHKRHSSSSSEPSVSSDSDHGDRFQSVLDKQREEKRRQKRLEKERLKQKETPEEKRARRLAKKLKKQEKKKKENSSYLPPQLAYTNLNNPFNDVNLTETFVWGKKLEQEGKSNYSRKKIEKETRARVEKNLREMEDLKRTRDARLAAREDMEMMQRDADRKAHAEWTSKEAEFQLQQAKVRSNIRIEQNRAKPIDLLSRYIQFGDESNDGKDEQAEFELEDPLKYLKGLTQDDYEDLVEDIKVYRSLDRDRHSDFWKDVRCVIDDELRKLRDDRGRLGTSIHGSVQQDVDKIFKKTR
;
A
#
# COMPACT_ATOMS: atom_id res chain seq x y z
N MET A 1 34.52 36.18 7.91
CA MET A 1 33.60 35.05 7.68
C MET A 1 34.08 33.85 8.50
N TYR A 2 33.75 33.87 9.80
CA TYR A 2 34.02 32.78 10.73
C TYR A 2 32.80 32.64 11.63
N HIS A 3 31.82 31.86 11.18
CA HIS A 3 30.86 31.20 12.05
C HIS A 3 30.08 30.19 11.22
N LEU A 4 29.85 29.00 11.78
CA LEU A 4 29.16 27.82 11.24
C LEU A 4 30.07 26.66 10.82
N VAL A 5 30.91 26.23 11.77
CA VAL A 5 31.35 24.84 11.88
C VAL A 5 30.95 24.35 13.27
N VAL A 6 29.68 23.99 13.47
CA VAL A 6 29.24 23.07 14.54
C VAL A 6 27.89 22.46 14.12
N GLN A 7 27.91 21.27 13.51
CA GLN A 7 26.93 20.19 13.74
C GLN A 7 27.27 18.98 12.86
N SER A 8 28.33 18.28 13.24
CA SER A 8 28.65 16.94 12.76
C SER A 8 29.13 16.12 13.95
N MET A 9 28.20 15.59 14.72
CA MET A 9 28.35 14.36 15.50
C MET A 9 27.06 14.15 16.28
N LEU A 10 26.41 13.01 16.06
CA LEU A 10 25.64 12.18 16.99
C LEU A 10 24.64 11.33 16.19
N MET A 11 25.20 10.41 15.42
CA MET A 11 24.54 9.14 15.07
C MET A 11 25.06 8.09 16.05
N SER A 12 24.18 7.14 16.38
CA SER A 12 24.43 5.90 17.14
C SER A 12 24.34 6.00 18.67
N ASN A 13 23.13 5.77 19.20
CA ASN A 13 22.91 5.06 20.47
C ASN A 13 21.46 4.57 20.53
N VAL A 14 21.19 3.43 19.89
CA VAL A 14 20.02 2.59 20.21
C VAL A 14 20.59 1.37 20.92
N VAL A 15 20.63 1.43 22.25
CA VAL A 15 20.94 0.28 23.09
C VAL A 15 19.67 -0.54 23.22
N ALA A 16 19.68 -1.70 22.59
CA ALA A 16 18.73 -2.78 22.81
C ALA A 16 18.82 -3.24 24.27
N GLN A 17 17.70 -3.19 24.98
CA GLN A 17 17.56 -3.75 26.31
C GLN A 17 16.96 -5.16 26.16
N GLU A 18 17.82 -6.14 25.89
CA GLU A 18 17.45 -7.56 25.95
C GLU A 18 17.36 -7.99 27.41
N PHE A 19 16.15 -8.35 27.84
CA PHE A 19 15.89 -9.02 29.11
C PHE A 19 16.21 -10.52 28.96
N THR A 20 17.36 -10.92 29.48
CA THR A 20 17.73 -12.32 29.67
C THR A 20 16.96 -12.90 30.85
N ILE A 21 16.00 -13.79 30.59
CA ILE A 21 15.56 -14.81 31.57
C ILE A 21 15.36 -16.12 30.81
N ASP A 22 16.44 -16.89 30.68
CA ASP A 22 16.37 -18.31 30.38
C ASP A 22 17.14 -19.08 31.44
N GLY A 23 16.39 -19.86 32.21
CA GLY A 23 16.88 -20.62 33.35
C GLY A 23 15.93 -21.77 33.66
N LYS A 24 15.84 -22.74 32.76
CA LYS A 24 15.40 -24.11 33.07
C LYS A 24 16.24 -25.09 32.26
N PRO A 25 16.71 -26.18 32.90
CA PRO A 25 16.34 -27.47 32.34
C PRO A 25 15.98 -28.56 33.37
N LEU A 26 15.07 -29.41 32.91
CA LEU A 26 15.03 -30.88 32.99
C LEU A 26 14.63 -31.64 34.28
N MET A 27 13.76 -32.62 34.05
CA MET A 27 13.37 -33.83 34.82
C MET A 27 12.44 -33.56 36.04
N SER A 28 11.43 -34.36 36.38
CA SER A 28 11.27 -35.82 36.31
C SER A 28 9.78 -36.20 36.47
N HIS A 29 9.46 -37.38 35.94
CA HIS A 29 8.19 -38.10 35.98
C HIS A 29 7.57 -38.29 37.38
N HIS A 30 6.23 -38.22 37.45
CA HIS A 30 5.48 -39.20 38.24
C HIS A 30 4.20 -39.65 37.55
N SER A 31 4.24 -40.90 37.07
CA SER A 31 3.07 -41.70 36.74
C SER A 31 2.41 -42.20 38.04
N LYS A 32 1.08 -42.37 37.98
CA LYS A 32 0.15 -43.18 38.80
C LYS A 32 -1.15 -42.38 38.90
N LYS A 33 -2.34 -42.90 38.63
CA LYS A 33 -2.82 -44.27 38.57
C LYS A 33 -4.20 -44.24 37.90
N SER A 34 -4.36 -45.11 36.90
CA SER A 34 -5.65 -45.56 36.39
C SER A 34 -6.60 -45.90 37.55
N LYS A 35 -7.77 -45.26 37.57
CA LYS A 35 -8.97 -45.79 38.23
C LYS A 35 -10.12 -45.79 37.23
N GLU A 36 -10.13 -46.85 36.46
CA GLU A 36 -11.31 -47.42 35.83
C GLU A 36 -12.43 -47.60 36.87
N ARG A 37 -13.53 -46.85 36.74
CA ARG A 37 -14.80 -47.18 37.41
C ARG A 37 -15.99 -46.98 36.47
N LYS A 38 -16.31 -48.10 35.81
CA LYS A 38 -17.62 -48.68 35.56
C LYS A 38 -18.75 -47.74 35.11
N ARG A 39 -19.10 -47.91 33.83
CA ARG A 39 -20.44 -47.74 33.27
C ARG A 39 -21.49 -48.44 34.15
N SER A 40 -22.39 -47.67 34.75
CA SER A 40 -23.73 -48.14 35.12
C SER A 40 -24.76 -47.29 34.37
N ARG A 41 -25.38 -47.93 33.37
CA ARG A 41 -26.61 -47.47 32.73
C ARG A 41 -27.73 -47.57 33.75
N SER A 42 -28.27 -46.44 34.22
CA SER A 42 -29.68 -46.37 34.63
C SER A 42 -30.37 -45.31 33.79
N ARG A 43 -31.23 -45.79 32.90
CA ARG A 43 -32.19 -44.98 32.15
C ARG A 43 -33.41 -44.82 33.05
N GLU A 44 -33.46 -43.77 33.86
CA GLU A 44 -34.74 -43.27 34.33
C GLU A 44 -35.22 -42.17 33.39
N ARG A 45 -36.08 -42.60 32.45
CA ARG A 45 -37.00 -41.71 31.74
C ARG A 45 -38.02 -41.22 32.75
N ASP A 46 -37.75 -40.10 33.42
CA ASP A 46 -38.82 -39.34 34.05
C ASP A 46 -39.58 -38.58 32.94
N SER A 47 -40.57 -39.28 32.37
CA SER A 47 -41.51 -38.69 31.42
C SER A 47 -42.52 -37.82 32.15
N ARG A 48 -42.07 -36.64 32.61
CA ARG A 48 -43.00 -35.56 32.98
C ARG A 48 -43.65 -35.02 31.72
N LYS A 49 -44.74 -35.68 31.30
CA LYS A 49 -45.73 -35.13 30.37
C LYS A 49 -46.29 -33.86 31.00
N LYS A 50 -45.65 -32.72 30.74
CA LYS A 50 -46.22 -31.42 31.05
C LYS A 50 -47.38 -31.20 30.08
N SER A 51 -48.58 -31.54 30.51
CA SER A 51 -49.83 -31.18 29.83
C SER A 51 -49.83 -29.67 29.65
N LYS A 52 -49.57 -29.22 28.42
CA LYS A 52 -49.82 -27.83 28.05
C LYS A 52 -51.32 -27.68 27.94
N HIS A 53 -51.98 -27.39 29.06
CA HIS A 53 -53.28 -26.74 29.02
C HIS A 53 -53.09 -25.45 28.23
N LYS A 54 -53.61 -25.44 27.00
CA LYS A 54 -53.89 -24.19 26.28
C LYS A 54 -54.93 -23.47 27.14
N ARG A 55 -54.50 -22.44 27.87
CA ARG A 55 -55.41 -21.44 28.40
C ARG A 55 -56.03 -20.75 27.18
N HIS A 56 -57.21 -21.20 26.79
CA HIS A 56 -58.12 -20.40 26.00
C HIS A 56 -58.55 -19.27 26.94
N SER A 57 -58.05 -18.07 26.71
CA SER A 57 -58.63 -16.88 27.30
C SER A 57 -59.99 -16.67 26.64
N SER A 58 -61.04 -17.15 27.29
CA SER A 58 -62.39 -16.65 27.07
C SER A 58 -62.42 -15.21 27.56
N SER A 59 -62.28 -14.24 26.66
CA SER A 59 -62.66 -12.87 26.97
C SER A 59 -64.18 -12.86 27.08
N SER A 60 -64.66 -12.70 28.31
CA SER A 60 -66.00 -12.23 28.60
C SER A 60 -66.16 -10.84 27.99
N SER A 61 -66.84 -10.78 26.84
CA SER A 61 -67.36 -9.54 26.29
C SER A 61 -68.78 -9.38 26.83
N GLU A 62 -68.96 -8.37 27.67
CA GLU A 62 -70.25 -7.85 28.11
C GLU A 62 -71.12 -7.50 26.88
N PRO A 63 -72.41 -7.89 26.83
CA PRO A 63 -73.30 -7.46 25.77
C PRO A 63 -73.87 -6.08 26.12
N SER A 64 -73.22 -5.02 25.65
CA SER A 64 -73.80 -3.68 25.65
C SER A 64 -74.78 -3.53 24.48
N VAL A 65 -76.04 -3.34 24.83
CA VAL A 65 -77.15 -3.02 23.93
C VAL A 65 -76.90 -1.72 23.15
N SER A 66 -76.92 -1.79 21.83
CA SER A 66 -77.38 -0.69 20.97
C SER A 66 -77.75 -1.25 19.60
N SER A 67 -78.91 -0.82 19.14
CA SER A 67 -79.58 -1.22 17.91
C SER A 67 -78.78 -0.88 16.66
N ASP A 68 -79.03 -1.68 15.62
CA ASP A 68 -78.90 -1.38 14.18
C ASP A 68 -77.52 -1.54 13.52
N SER A 69 -77.23 -2.77 13.05
CA SER A 69 -76.71 -3.07 11.68
C SER A 69 -76.18 -4.51 11.58
N ASP A 70 -77.06 -5.44 11.18
CA ASP A 70 -76.84 -6.88 10.90
C ASP A 70 -75.82 -7.20 9.77
N HIS A 71 -75.01 -6.21 9.35
CA HIS A 71 -74.07 -6.33 8.22
C HIS A 71 -72.61 -6.58 8.61
N GLY A 72 -72.18 -6.25 9.83
CA GLY A 72 -70.77 -6.34 10.26
C GLY A 72 -70.28 -7.76 10.59
N ASP A 73 -71.11 -8.58 11.23
CA ASP A 73 -70.75 -9.96 11.63
C ASP A 73 -70.64 -10.89 10.42
N ARG A 74 -71.48 -10.64 9.41
CA ARG A 74 -71.42 -11.33 8.12
C ARG A 74 -70.09 -11.06 7.40
N PHE A 75 -69.60 -9.82 7.40
CA PHE A 75 -68.33 -9.43 6.77
C PHE A 75 -67.11 -10.06 7.46
N GLN A 76 -67.06 -10.10 8.79
CA GLN A 76 -65.98 -10.75 9.54
C GLN A 76 -65.95 -12.26 9.29
N SER A 77 -67.14 -12.91 9.26
CA SER A 77 -67.24 -14.34 8.94
C SER A 77 -66.77 -14.65 7.51
N VAL A 78 -67.02 -13.75 6.55
CA VAL A 78 -66.58 -13.87 5.16
C VAL A 78 -65.07 -13.71 5.04
N LEU A 79 -64.46 -12.78 5.79
CA LEU A 79 -62.99 -12.62 5.83
C LEU A 79 -62.29 -13.82 6.44
N ASP A 80 -62.86 -14.42 7.49
CA ASP A 80 -62.30 -15.62 8.09
C ASP A 80 -62.47 -16.85 7.19
N LYS A 81 -63.61 -16.99 6.51
CA LYS A 81 -63.81 -18.00 5.45
C LYS A 81 -62.80 -17.82 4.31
N GLN A 82 -62.56 -16.59 3.84
CA GLN A 82 -61.54 -16.30 2.83
C GLN A 82 -60.11 -16.63 3.32
N ARG A 83 -59.78 -16.33 4.58
CA ARG A 83 -58.48 -16.70 5.18
C ARG A 83 -58.31 -18.20 5.27
N GLU A 84 -59.36 -18.94 5.62
CA GLU A 84 -59.35 -20.40 5.67
C GLU A 84 -59.22 -21.01 4.28
N GLU A 85 -59.94 -20.49 3.29
CA GLU A 85 -59.82 -20.93 1.90
C GLU A 85 -58.42 -20.66 1.34
N LYS A 86 -57.85 -19.48 1.60
CA LYS A 86 -56.45 -19.16 1.24
C LYS A 86 -55.44 -20.07 1.95
N ARG A 87 -55.71 -20.47 3.20
CA ARG A 87 -54.89 -21.47 3.91
C ARG A 87 -55.03 -22.86 3.30
N ARG A 88 -56.23 -23.24 2.86
CA ARG A 88 -56.52 -24.52 2.19
C ARG A 88 -55.83 -24.58 0.83
N GLN A 89 -55.95 -23.53 0.01
CA GLN A 89 -55.26 -23.40 -1.27
C GLN A 89 -53.74 -23.46 -1.09
N LYS A 90 -53.16 -22.72 -0.13
CA LYS A 90 -51.72 -22.81 0.19
C LYS A 90 -51.28 -24.20 0.66
N ARG A 91 -52.15 -24.97 1.31
CA ARG A 91 -51.85 -26.36 1.70
C ARG A 91 -51.83 -27.27 0.47
N LEU A 92 -52.85 -27.18 -0.37
CA LEU A 92 -52.95 -27.91 -1.64
C LEU A 92 -51.78 -27.57 -2.57
N GLU A 93 -51.42 -26.30 -2.68
CA GLU A 93 -50.29 -25.84 -3.49
C GLU A 93 -48.96 -26.39 -2.96
N LYS A 94 -48.74 -26.37 -1.64
CA LYS A 94 -47.55 -26.98 -1.02
C LYS A 94 -47.50 -28.50 -1.21
N GLU A 95 -48.65 -29.14 -1.28
CA GLU A 95 -48.76 -30.57 -1.53
C GLU A 95 -48.44 -30.89 -3.00
N ARG A 96 -49.00 -30.12 -3.93
CA ARG A 96 -48.66 -30.14 -5.35
C ARG A 96 -47.17 -29.89 -5.59
N LEU A 97 -46.59 -28.92 -4.88
CA LEU A 97 -45.16 -28.61 -4.96
C LEU A 97 -44.30 -29.78 -4.45
N LYS A 98 -44.71 -30.43 -3.35
CA LYS A 98 -44.01 -31.61 -2.80
C LYS A 98 -44.13 -32.85 -3.67
N GLN A 99 -45.22 -33.00 -4.42
CA GLN A 99 -45.39 -34.11 -5.37
C GLN A 99 -44.52 -33.93 -6.62
N LYS A 100 -44.22 -32.68 -6.99
CA LYS A 100 -43.31 -32.34 -8.09
C LYS A 100 -41.83 -32.22 -7.67
N GLU A 101 -41.54 -32.27 -6.37
CA GLU A 101 -40.20 -32.06 -5.79
C GLU A 101 -39.30 -33.29 -6.04
N THR A 102 -38.17 -33.08 -6.73
CA THR A 102 -37.17 -34.12 -7.00
C THR A 102 -36.47 -34.57 -5.71
N PRO A 103 -35.85 -35.77 -5.66
CA PRO A 103 -35.19 -36.27 -4.45
C PRO A 103 -34.04 -35.37 -3.96
N GLU A 104 -33.42 -34.61 -4.85
CA GLU A 104 -32.33 -33.66 -4.56
C GLU A 104 -32.84 -32.39 -3.88
N GLU A 105 -33.95 -31.83 -4.36
CA GLU A 105 -34.59 -30.65 -3.78
C GLU A 105 -35.13 -30.95 -2.36
N LYS A 106 -35.61 -32.19 -2.13
CA LYS A 106 -35.96 -32.68 -0.79
C LYS A 106 -34.76 -32.73 0.16
N ARG A 107 -33.54 -33.00 -0.33
CA ARG A 107 -32.30 -32.94 0.46
C ARG A 107 -31.92 -31.49 0.76
N ALA A 108 -32.00 -30.60 -0.21
CA ALA A 108 -31.78 -29.16 -0.02
C ALA A 108 -32.74 -28.57 1.03
N ARG A 109 -34.02 -28.94 0.99
CA ARG A 109 -35.01 -28.52 2.01
C ARG A 109 -34.68 -29.02 3.41
N ARG A 110 -34.18 -30.26 3.54
CA ARG A 110 -33.73 -30.83 4.82
C ARG A 110 -32.47 -30.13 5.33
N LEU A 111 -31.52 -29.84 4.45
CA LEU A 111 -30.31 -29.07 4.77
C LEU A 111 -30.66 -27.65 5.20
N ALA A 112 -31.51 -26.94 4.46
CA ALA A 112 -31.99 -25.60 4.82
C ALA A 112 -32.74 -25.62 6.17
N LYS A 113 -33.59 -26.63 6.42
CA LYS A 113 -34.25 -26.79 7.72
C LYS A 113 -33.25 -27.07 8.85
N LYS A 114 -32.17 -27.81 8.58
CA LYS A 114 -31.09 -28.10 9.54
C LYS A 114 -30.25 -26.85 9.81
N LEU A 115 -29.82 -26.13 8.78
CA LEU A 115 -29.10 -24.86 8.88
C LEU A 115 -29.93 -23.82 9.62
N LYS A 116 -31.20 -23.63 9.26
CA LYS A 116 -32.11 -22.70 9.97
C LYS A 116 -32.33 -23.09 11.42
N LYS A 117 -32.36 -24.40 11.75
CA LYS A 117 -32.44 -24.88 13.15
C LYS A 117 -31.13 -24.63 13.89
N GLN A 118 -29.98 -24.80 13.23
CA GLN A 118 -28.67 -24.51 13.81
C GLN A 118 -28.46 -23.01 13.99
N GLU A 119 -28.81 -22.18 13.04
CA GLU A 119 -28.79 -20.72 13.11
C GLU A 119 -29.71 -20.22 14.22
N LYS A 120 -30.94 -20.77 14.33
CA LYS A 120 -31.83 -20.46 15.45
C LYS A 120 -31.21 -20.85 16.79
N LYS A 121 -30.59 -22.02 16.89
CA LYS A 121 -29.84 -22.45 18.09
C LYS A 121 -28.64 -21.56 18.37
N LYS A 122 -27.87 -21.15 17.36
CA LYS A 122 -26.73 -20.24 17.49
C LYS A 122 -27.19 -18.86 17.92
N LYS A 123 -28.33 -18.37 17.43
CA LYS A 123 -28.94 -17.09 17.80
C LYS A 123 -29.53 -17.11 19.22
N GLU A 124 -30.09 -18.24 19.62
CA GLU A 124 -30.59 -18.49 20.97
C GLU A 124 -29.44 -18.68 21.97
N ASN A 125 -28.33 -19.26 21.50
CA ASN A 125 -27.06 -19.40 22.22
C ASN A 125 -26.08 -18.24 21.93
N SER A 126 -26.56 -17.18 21.27
CA SER A 126 -25.72 -16.04 20.89
C SER A 126 -25.59 -15.20 22.13
N SER A 127 -24.41 -15.29 22.72
CA SER A 127 -23.94 -14.43 23.77
C SER A 127 -24.20 -12.97 23.43
N TYR A 128 -24.36 -12.18 24.48
CA TYR A 128 -24.57 -10.74 24.38
C TYR A 128 -23.30 -9.98 23.96
N LEU A 129 -22.15 -10.66 23.95
CA LEU A 129 -20.87 -10.08 23.56
C LEU A 129 -20.78 -9.84 22.04
N PRO A 130 -20.22 -8.69 21.61
CA PRO A 130 -19.92 -8.43 20.20
C PRO A 130 -19.17 -9.60 19.55
N PRO A 131 -19.51 -9.98 18.30
CA PRO A 131 -18.81 -11.06 17.58
C PRO A 131 -17.29 -10.88 17.48
N GLN A 132 -16.81 -9.65 17.60
CA GLN A 132 -15.39 -9.27 17.57
C GLN A 132 -14.64 -9.60 18.88
N LEU A 133 -15.35 -9.89 19.98
CA LEU A 133 -14.74 -10.35 21.23
C LEU A 133 -14.49 -11.86 21.19
N ALA A 134 -13.22 -12.26 21.30
CA ALA A 134 -12.79 -13.66 21.21
C ALA A 134 -13.10 -14.50 22.47
N TYR A 135 -13.68 -13.90 23.50
CA TYR A 135 -13.96 -14.59 24.76
C TYR A 135 -15.32 -15.27 24.74
N THR A 136 -15.33 -16.53 25.19
CA THR A 136 -16.54 -17.34 25.37
C THR A 136 -16.55 -17.88 26.79
N ASN A 137 -17.70 -18.37 27.29
CA ASN A 137 -17.78 -18.98 28.64
C ASN A 137 -16.78 -20.12 28.88
N LEU A 138 -16.30 -20.75 27.80
CA LEU A 138 -15.34 -21.86 27.86
C LEU A 138 -13.88 -21.41 27.67
N ASN A 139 -13.66 -20.23 27.12
CA ASN A 139 -12.34 -19.67 26.81
C ASN A 139 -12.13 -18.34 27.56
N ASN A 140 -12.54 -18.32 28.83
CA ASN A 140 -12.43 -17.15 29.69
C ASN A 140 -11.18 -17.28 30.58
N PRO A 141 -10.14 -16.43 30.41
CA PRO A 141 -8.92 -16.50 31.21
C PRO A 141 -9.14 -16.24 32.71
N PHE A 142 -10.27 -15.63 33.08
CA PHE A 142 -10.65 -15.39 34.47
C PHE A 142 -11.50 -16.50 35.09
N ASN A 143 -11.66 -17.62 34.37
CA ASN A 143 -12.37 -18.81 34.82
C ASN A 143 -13.83 -18.56 35.27
N ASP A 144 -14.43 -17.46 34.81
CA ASP A 144 -15.82 -17.11 35.08
C ASP A 144 -16.75 -17.85 34.11
N VAL A 145 -17.71 -18.57 34.70
CA VAL A 145 -18.63 -19.53 34.07
C VAL A 145 -19.73 -18.82 33.28
N ASN A 146 -20.04 -17.58 33.63
CA ASN A 146 -21.21 -16.85 33.13
C ASN A 146 -20.85 -15.61 32.30
N LEU A 147 -19.66 -15.57 31.71
CA LEU A 147 -19.14 -14.41 30.94
C LEU A 147 -20.12 -13.87 29.88
N THR A 148 -20.90 -14.75 29.25
CA THR A 148 -21.86 -14.38 28.21
C THR A 148 -23.22 -13.93 28.75
N GLU A 149 -23.48 -14.13 30.05
CA GLU A 149 -24.72 -13.71 30.68
C GLU A 149 -24.68 -12.19 30.93
N THR A 150 -25.81 -11.53 30.68
CA THR A 150 -25.92 -10.09 30.92
C THR A 150 -26.17 -9.83 32.39
N PHE A 151 -25.25 -9.11 33.03
CA PHE A 151 -25.50 -8.52 34.34
C PHE A 151 -26.64 -7.50 34.26
N VAL A 152 -27.60 -7.61 35.17
CA VAL A 152 -28.77 -6.74 35.22
C VAL A 152 -28.74 -5.98 36.54
N TRP A 153 -28.63 -4.65 36.46
CA TRP A 153 -28.67 -3.81 37.65
C TRP A 153 -30.12 -3.54 38.07
N GLY A 154 -30.66 -4.40 38.94
CA GLY A 154 -32.07 -4.36 39.37
C GLY A 154 -32.50 -2.99 39.90
N LYS A 155 -31.70 -2.38 40.78
CA LYS A 155 -31.97 -1.05 41.36
C LYS A 155 -32.05 0.06 40.31
N LYS A 156 -31.24 -0.03 39.24
CA LYS A 156 -31.29 0.90 38.10
C LYS A 156 -32.55 0.71 37.24
N LEU A 157 -32.97 -0.54 37.02
CA LEU A 157 -34.22 -0.83 36.33
C LEU A 157 -35.46 -0.35 37.10
N GLU A 158 -35.45 -0.48 38.42
CA GLU A 158 -36.49 0.07 39.30
C GLU A 158 -36.54 1.58 39.21
N GLN A 159 -35.38 2.26 39.26
CA GLN A 159 -35.31 3.71 39.13
C GLN A 159 -35.69 4.24 37.73
N GLU A 160 -35.45 3.46 36.67
CA GLU A 160 -35.94 3.76 35.31
C GLU A 160 -37.43 3.42 35.10
N GLY A 161 -38.15 2.93 36.11
CA GLY A 161 -39.56 2.52 35.99
C GLY A 161 -39.77 1.28 35.11
N LYS A 162 -38.70 0.53 34.83
CA LYS A 162 -38.68 -0.66 33.97
C LYS A 162 -38.64 -1.97 34.76
N SER A 163 -38.91 -1.95 36.07
CA SER A 163 -38.98 -3.14 36.92
C SER A 163 -39.96 -4.20 36.37
N ASN A 164 -41.05 -3.76 35.73
CA ASN A 164 -42.08 -4.63 35.14
C ASN A 164 -41.73 -5.17 33.74
N TYR A 165 -40.59 -4.79 33.16
CA TYR A 165 -40.20 -5.25 31.82
C TYR A 165 -39.65 -6.68 31.88
N SER A 166 -40.08 -7.53 30.94
CA SER A 166 -39.52 -8.88 30.81
C SER A 166 -38.01 -8.81 30.54
N ARG A 167 -37.22 -9.66 31.23
CA ARG A 167 -35.77 -9.82 31.03
C ARG A 167 -35.35 -9.88 29.55
N LYS A 168 -36.15 -10.55 28.71
CA LYS A 168 -35.94 -10.63 27.25
C LYS A 168 -36.08 -9.30 26.51
N LYS A 169 -36.93 -8.40 26.99
CA LYS A 169 -37.14 -7.07 26.39
C LYS A 169 -35.97 -6.15 26.73
N ILE A 170 -35.44 -6.24 27.95
CA ILE A 170 -34.24 -5.52 28.41
C ILE A 170 -33.02 -5.97 27.60
N GLU A 171 -32.76 -7.28 27.50
CA GLU A 171 -31.67 -7.84 26.68
C GLU A 171 -31.73 -7.42 25.20
N LYS A 172 -32.94 -7.27 24.65
CA LYS A 172 -33.13 -6.82 23.26
C LYS A 172 -32.80 -5.32 23.10
N GLU A 173 -33.22 -4.48 24.03
CA GLU A 173 -32.95 -3.04 24.01
C GLU A 173 -31.46 -2.76 24.21
N THR A 174 -30.82 -3.46 25.14
CA THR A 174 -29.39 -3.31 25.40
C THR A 174 -28.56 -3.83 24.22
N ARG A 175 -28.96 -4.93 23.57
CA ARG A 175 -28.32 -5.41 22.32
C ARG A 175 -28.43 -4.39 21.20
N ALA A 176 -29.62 -3.81 21.00
CA ALA A 176 -29.81 -2.77 19.99
C ALA A 176 -28.96 -1.52 20.26
N ARG A 177 -28.76 -1.16 21.54
CA ARG A 177 -27.86 -0.07 21.93
C ARG A 177 -26.39 -0.39 21.61
N VAL A 178 -25.94 -1.60 21.92
CA VAL A 178 -24.56 -2.03 21.59
C VAL A 178 -24.33 -2.08 20.08
N GLU A 179 -25.29 -2.58 19.31
CA GLU A 179 -25.25 -2.61 17.85
C GLU A 179 -25.20 -1.19 17.25
N LYS A 180 -26.01 -0.26 17.78
CA LYS A 180 -25.96 1.15 17.37
C LYS A 180 -24.59 1.78 17.66
N ASN A 181 -24.08 1.58 18.88
CA ASN A 181 -22.76 2.08 19.27
C ASN A 181 -21.64 1.50 18.38
N LEU A 182 -21.70 0.21 18.06
CA LEU A 182 -20.70 -0.42 17.18
C LEU A 182 -20.73 0.19 15.78
N ARG A 183 -21.93 0.43 15.24
CA ARG A 183 -22.10 1.05 13.92
C ARG A 183 -21.59 2.49 13.90
N GLU A 184 -21.90 3.26 14.95
CA GLU A 184 -21.37 4.61 15.13
C GLU A 184 -19.83 4.59 15.20
N MET A 185 -19.23 3.64 15.92
CA MET A 185 -17.77 3.46 15.97
C MET A 185 -17.15 3.08 14.62
N GLU A 186 -17.81 2.21 13.85
CA GLU A 186 -17.37 1.84 12.50
C GLU A 186 -17.43 3.03 11.53
N ASP A 187 -18.49 3.84 11.59
CA ASP A 187 -18.62 5.02 10.76
C ASP A 187 -17.58 6.09 11.14
N LEU A 188 -17.33 6.32 12.44
CA LEU A 188 -16.25 7.19 12.90
C LEU A 188 -14.86 6.70 12.44
N LYS A 189 -14.62 5.39 12.49
CA LYS A 189 -13.38 4.80 11.97
C LYS A 189 -13.25 5.06 10.47
N ARG A 190 -14.30 4.81 9.69
CA ARG A 190 -14.31 5.06 8.24
C ARG A 190 -14.03 6.53 7.91
N THR A 191 -14.63 7.46 8.65
CA THR A 191 -14.37 8.91 8.48
C THR A 191 -12.91 9.26 8.79
N ARG A 192 -12.34 8.69 9.86
CA ARG A 192 -10.93 8.90 10.22
C ARG A 192 -9.99 8.35 9.14
N ASP A 193 -10.24 7.13 8.69
CA ASP A 193 -9.43 6.47 7.67
C ASP A 193 -9.52 7.23 6.33
N ALA A 194 -10.70 7.69 5.94
CA ALA A 194 -10.87 8.53 4.75
C ALA A 194 -10.13 9.87 4.85
N ARG A 195 -10.12 10.51 6.03
CA ARG A 195 -9.36 11.75 6.26
C ARG A 195 -7.85 11.51 6.19
N LEU A 196 -7.37 10.38 6.71
CA LEU A 196 -5.95 10.02 6.65
C LEU A 196 -5.53 9.71 5.21
N ALA A 197 -6.32 8.93 4.48
CA ALA A 197 -6.08 8.64 3.07
C ALA A 197 -6.06 9.93 2.22
N ALA A 198 -7.03 10.83 2.41
CA ALA A 198 -7.04 12.12 1.70
C ALA A 198 -5.81 12.99 2.03
N ARG A 199 -5.29 12.92 3.25
CA ARG A 199 -4.06 13.63 3.62
C ARG A 199 -2.83 13.01 2.95
N GLU A 200 -2.75 11.69 2.94
CA GLU A 200 -1.66 10.94 2.31
C GLU A 200 -1.63 11.16 0.79
N ASP A 201 -2.80 11.15 0.13
CA ASP A 201 -2.92 11.44 -1.30
C ASP A 201 -2.43 12.86 -1.64
N MET A 202 -2.81 13.85 -0.82
CA MET A 202 -2.35 15.24 -0.99
C MET A 202 -0.83 15.35 -0.78
N GLU A 203 -0.28 14.64 0.21
CA GLU A 203 1.16 14.62 0.49
C GLU A 203 1.95 13.91 -0.62
N MET A 204 1.40 12.83 -1.18
CA MET A 204 1.98 12.15 -2.35
C MET A 204 1.99 13.07 -3.57
N MET A 205 0.86 13.76 -3.84
CA MET A 205 0.77 14.72 -4.93
C MET A 205 1.78 15.87 -4.75
N GLN A 206 1.98 16.35 -3.51
CA GLN A 206 2.97 17.38 -3.22
C GLN A 206 4.40 16.87 -3.47
N ARG A 207 4.75 15.67 -2.99
CA ARG A 207 6.06 15.06 -3.26
C ARG A 207 6.32 14.89 -4.75
N ASP A 208 5.31 14.48 -5.51
CA ASP A 208 5.43 14.32 -6.96
C ASP A 208 5.56 15.67 -7.66
N ALA A 209 4.87 16.71 -7.19
CA ALA A 209 5.03 18.07 -7.69
C ALA A 209 6.44 18.60 -7.41
N ASP A 210 6.96 18.41 -6.19
CA ASP A 210 8.30 18.82 -5.79
C ASP A 210 9.37 18.08 -6.63
N ARG A 211 9.20 16.77 -6.86
CA ARG A 211 10.09 15.97 -7.72
C ARG A 211 10.11 16.50 -9.15
N LYS A 212 8.95 16.83 -9.72
CA LYS A 212 8.84 17.40 -11.08
C LYS A 212 9.49 18.78 -11.16
N ALA A 213 9.20 19.66 -10.20
CA ALA A 213 9.81 20.99 -10.12
C ALA A 213 11.34 20.91 -10.01
N HIS A 214 11.85 19.99 -9.18
CA HIS A 214 13.29 19.75 -9.07
C HIS A 214 13.89 19.24 -10.39
N ALA A 215 13.22 18.31 -11.08
CA ALA A 215 13.69 17.82 -12.37
C ALA A 215 13.75 18.92 -13.44
N GLU A 216 12.69 19.73 -13.55
CA GLU A 216 12.67 20.89 -14.46
C GLU A 216 13.76 21.91 -14.12
N TRP A 217 13.97 22.18 -12.83
CA TRP A 217 15.04 23.06 -12.38
C TRP A 217 16.42 22.51 -12.76
N THR A 218 16.68 21.21 -12.54
CA THR A 218 17.96 20.59 -12.94
C THR A 218 18.20 20.64 -14.45
N SER A 219 17.15 20.48 -15.27
CA SER A 219 17.28 20.59 -16.73
C SER A 219 17.62 22.01 -17.15
N LYS A 220 16.93 23.01 -16.59
CA LYS A 220 17.20 24.43 -16.86
C LYS A 220 18.59 24.85 -16.38
N GLU A 221 19.03 24.33 -15.24
CA GLU A 221 20.37 24.58 -14.71
C GLU A 221 21.46 24.00 -15.62
N ALA A 222 21.27 22.79 -16.16
CA ALA A 222 22.19 22.20 -17.13
C ALA A 222 22.26 23.02 -18.43
N GLU A 223 21.12 23.50 -18.94
CA GLU A 223 21.07 24.39 -20.10
C GLU A 223 21.77 25.73 -19.81
N PHE A 224 21.56 26.31 -18.64
CA PHE A 224 22.22 27.54 -18.22
C PHE A 224 23.74 27.37 -18.12
N GLN A 225 24.21 26.27 -17.53
CA GLN A 225 25.63 25.94 -17.46
C GLN A 225 26.26 25.82 -18.85
N LEU A 226 25.55 25.21 -19.81
CA LEU A 226 25.98 25.15 -21.21
C LEU A 226 26.09 26.55 -21.83
N GLN A 227 25.07 27.40 -21.65
CA GLN A 227 25.10 28.77 -22.19
C GLN A 227 26.23 29.59 -21.54
N GLN A 228 26.44 29.45 -20.24
CA GLN A 228 27.57 30.07 -19.54
C GLN A 228 28.91 29.56 -20.06
N ALA A 229 29.06 28.25 -20.30
CA ALA A 229 30.28 27.69 -20.88
C ALA A 229 30.57 28.27 -22.28
N LYS A 230 29.54 28.41 -23.13
CA LYS A 230 29.66 29.06 -24.45
C LYS A 230 30.06 30.52 -24.35
N VAL A 231 29.38 31.32 -23.52
CA VAL A 231 29.69 32.74 -23.32
C VAL A 231 31.11 32.92 -22.76
N ARG A 232 31.50 32.09 -21.77
CA ARG A 232 32.86 32.12 -21.21
C ARG A 232 33.92 31.74 -22.24
N SER A 233 33.65 30.74 -23.08
CA SER A 233 34.53 30.35 -24.19
C SER A 233 34.73 31.53 -25.15
N ASN A 234 33.65 32.18 -25.59
CA ASN A 234 33.71 33.34 -26.47
C ASN A 234 34.56 34.48 -25.88
N ILE A 235 34.35 34.83 -24.62
CA ILE A 235 35.12 35.87 -23.93
C ILE A 235 36.62 35.51 -23.86
N ARG A 236 36.97 34.24 -23.59
CA ARG A 236 38.39 33.81 -23.55
C ARG A 236 39.05 33.91 -24.91
N ILE A 237 38.31 33.61 -25.98
CA ILE A 237 38.80 33.74 -27.35
C ILE A 237 39.07 35.20 -27.68
N GLU A 238 38.14 36.11 -27.37
CA GLU A 238 38.34 37.56 -27.54
C GLU A 238 39.54 38.09 -26.75
N GLN A 239 39.81 37.53 -25.56
CA GLN A 239 40.93 37.91 -24.71
C GLN A 239 42.27 37.24 -25.08
N ASN A 240 42.37 36.52 -26.21
CA ASN A 240 43.55 35.76 -26.64
C ASN A 240 44.06 34.76 -25.58
N ARG A 241 43.16 34.25 -24.74
CA ARG A 241 43.44 33.33 -23.63
C ARG A 241 42.61 32.05 -23.76
N ALA A 242 42.30 31.69 -25.00
CA ALA A 242 41.48 30.54 -25.35
C ALA A 242 42.13 29.23 -24.88
N LYS A 243 41.34 28.36 -24.26
CA LYS A 243 41.76 26.97 -24.06
C LYS A 243 41.59 26.18 -25.37
N PRO A 244 42.30 25.05 -25.54
CA PRO A 244 42.11 24.17 -26.69
C PRO A 244 40.64 23.74 -26.89
N ILE A 245 39.90 23.47 -25.81
CA ILE A 245 38.46 23.15 -25.88
C ILE A 245 37.62 24.29 -26.46
N ASP A 246 37.95 25.54 -26.11
CA ASP A 246 37.21 26.73 -26.55
C ASP A 246 37.35 26.85 -28.08
N LEU A 247 38.57 26.65 -28.60
CA LEU A 247 38.87 26.66 -30.03
C LEU A 247 38.18 25.50 -30.77
N LEU A 248 38.28 24.27 -30.25
CA LEU A 248 37.61 23.10 -30.83
C LEU A 248 36.08 23.25 -30.86
N SER A 249 35.49 23.86 -29.83
CA SER A 249 34.06 24.14 -29.78
C SER A 249 33.62 25.17 -30.83
N ARG A 250 34.48 26.15 -31.15
CA ARG A 250 34.26 27.12 -32.23
C ARG A 250 34.30 26.47 -33.61
N TYR A 251 35.18 25.48 -33.80
CA TYR A 251 35.24 24.68 -35.04
C TYR A 251 33.91 24.01 -35.37
N ILE A 252 33.28 23.42 -34.37
CA ILE A 252 31.96 22.79 -34.52
C ILE A 252 30.89 23.84 -34.82
N GLN A 253 30.89 24.97 -34.11
CA GLN A 253 29.92 26.05 -34.33
C GLN A 253 30.04 26.68 -35.72
N PHE A 254 31.24 26.71 -36.29
CA PHE A 254 31.47 27.20 -37.66
C PHE A 254 31.02 26.19 -38.73
N GLY A 255 31.14 24.88 -38.46
CA GLY A 255 30.71 23.81 -39.37
C GLY A 255 29.22 23.47 -39.32
N ASP A 256 28.48 23.99 -38.34
CA ASP A 256 27.05 23.75 -38.19
C ASP A 256 26.23 24.74 -39.04
N GLU A 257 25.75 24.28 -40.21
CA GLU A 257 24.93 25.06 -41.15
C GLU A 257 23.60 25.55 -40.54
N SER A 258 23.21 25.05 -39.35
CA SER A 258 22.00 25.50 -38.66
C SER A 258 22.18 26.78 -37.83
N ASN A 259 23.42 27.29 -37.68
CA ASN A 259 23.66 28.61 -37.13
C ASN A 259 23.46 29.67 -38.25
N ASP A 260 22.19 29.97 -38.56
CA ASP A 260 21.77 31.01 -39.51
C ASP A 260 22.34 32.38 -39.10
N GLY A 261 23.59 32.66 -39.50
CA GLY A 261 24.17 33.99 -39.71
C GLY A 261 24.13 35.00 -38.57
N LYS A 262 23.92 34.59 -37.30
CA LYS A 262 23.81 35.55 -36.19
C LYS A 262 25.14 35.95 -35.55
N ASP A 263 26.21 35.22 -35.83
CA ASP A 263 27.55 35.54 -35.32
C ASP A 263 28.39 36.15 -36.45
N GLU A 264 28.10 37.41 -36.81
CA GLU A 264 28.93 38.27 -37.69
C GLU A 264 30.30 38.64 -37.06
N GLN A 265 30.87 37.79 -36.18
CA GLN A 265 32.01 38.16 -35.36
C GLN A 265 33.27 37.34 -35.67
N ALA A 266 34.15 38.09 -36.35
CA ALA A 266 35.54 37.86 -36.63
C ALA A 266 35.83 36.82 -37.72
N GLU A 267 36.32 37.35 -38.84
CA GLU A 267 37.23 36.73 -39.80
C GLU A 267 38.27 35.90 -39.05
N PHE A 268 37.93 34.65 -38.76
CA PHE A 268 38.75 33.71 -38.01
C PHE A 268 39.57 32.93 -39.02
N GLU A 269 40.89 33.04 -38.93
CA GLU A 269 41.79 32.15 -39.67
C GLU A 269 41.64 30.76 -39.06
N LEU A 270 40.83 29.90 -39.70
CA LEU A 270 40.67 28.50 -39.31
C LEU A 270 42.03 27.79 -39.44
N GLU A 271 42.77 27.73 -38.34
CA GLU A 271 44.01 26.97 -38.23
C GLU A 271 43.76 25.50 -37.85
N ASP A 272 44.34 24.55 -38.59
CA ASP A 272 44.19 23.09 -38.39
C ASP A 272 43.98 22.67 -36.90
N PRO A 273 42.84 22.03 -36.55
CA PRO A 273 42.51 21.61 -35.19
C PRO A 273 43.61 20.80 -34.48
N LEU A 274 44.41 20.06 -35.26
CA LEU A 274 45.52 19.26 -34.74
C LEU A 274 46.71 20.11 -34.27
N LYS A 275 46.80 21.39 -34.67
CA LYS A 275 47.84 22.29 -34.18
C LYS A 275 47.58 22.76 -32.76
N TYR A 276 46.31 22.97 -32.39
CA TYR A 276 45.94 23.36 -31.02
C TYR A 276 46.15 22.24 -30.01
N LEU A 277 46.18 21.00 -30.48
CA LEU A 277 46.42 19.81 -29.68
C LEU A 277 47.91 19.50 -29.49
N LYS A 278 48.84 20.23 -30.12
CA LYS A 278 50.28 19.95 -30.01
C LYS A 278 50.94 20.79 -28.92
N GLY A 279 51.74 20.14 -28.07
CA GLY A 279 52.58 20.82 -27.08
C GLY A 279 51.87 21.22 -25.77
N LEU A 280 50.69 20.65 -25.49
CA LEU A 280 49.99 20.83 -24.22
C LEU A 280 50.66 20.03 -23.09
N THR A 281 50.41 20.45 -21.84
CA THR A 281 50.87 19.69 -20.67
C THR A 281 49.98 18.47 -20.43
N GLN A 282 50.46 17.49 -19.64
CA GLN A 282 49.65 16.31 -19.29
C GLN A 282 48.35 16.71 -18.59
N ASP A 283 48.42 17.65 -17.66
CA ASP A 283 47.25 18.11 -16.90
C ASP A 283 46.22 18.77 -17.84
N ASP A 284 46.68 19.54 -18.83
CA ASP A 284 45.80 20.15 -19.84
C ASP A 284 45.10 19.09 -20.72
N TYR A 285 45.78 17.99 -21.06
CA TYR A 285 45.15 16.90 -21.80
C TYR A 285 44.14 16.12 -20.95
N GLU A 286 44.42 15.92 -19.65
CA GLU A 286 43.48 15.28 -18.73
C GLU A 286 42.22 16.14 -18.53
N ASP A 287 42.38 17.45 -18.34
CA ASP A 287 41.29 18.42 -18.31
C ASP A 287 40.48 18.39 -19.62
N LEU A 288 41.16 18.35 -20.76
CA LEU A 288 40.52 18.33 -22.08
C LEU A 288 39.69 17.05 -22.28
N VAL A 289 40.12 15.90 -21.76
CA VAL A 289 39.35 14.65 -21.79
C VAL A 289 38.05 14.77 -21.00
N GLU A 290 38.08 15.39 -19.82
CA GLU A 290 36.86 15.61 -19.02
C GLU A 290 35.93 16.63 -19.68
N ASP A 291 36.48 17.73 -20.20
CA ASP A 291 35.71 18.74 -20.94
C ASP A 291 35.02 18.11 -22.17
N ILE A 292 35.71 17.28 -22.95
CA ILE A 292 35.12 16.58 -24.11
C ILE A 292 33.96 15.68 -23.69
N LYS A 293 34.01 15.03 -22.51
CA LYS A 293 32.87 14.22 -22.02
C LYS A 293 31.65 15.09 -21.76
N VAL A 294 31.84 16.27 -21.16
CA VAL A 294 30.78 17.24 -20.89
C VAL A 294 30.17 17.73 -22.21
N TYR A 295 30.98 18.17 -23.17
CA TYR A 295 30.48 18.58 -24.49
C TYR A 295 29.77 17.45 -25.23
N ARG A 296 30.28 16.22 -25.21
CA ARG A 296 29.62 15.05 -25.83
C ARG A 296 28.24 14.76 -25.21
N SER A 297 28.08 14.93 -23.90
CA SER A 297 26.79 14.75 -23.23
C SER A 297 25.76 15.83 -23.57
N LEU A 298 26.24 17.03 -23.93
CA LEU A 298 25.42 18.19 -24.21
C LEU A 298 25.04 18.30 -25.70
N ASP A 299 25.92 17.85 -26.62
CA ASP A 299 25.83 18.14 -28.05
C ASP A 299 25.00 17.11 -28.88
N ARG A 300 24.21 16.27 -28.20
CA ARG A 300 23.25 15.29 -28.74
C ARG A 300 23.67 14.67 -30.09
N ASP A 301 24.54 13.65 -30.05
CA ASP A 301 24.98 12.75 -31.14
C ASP A 301 25.46 13.34 -32.48
N ARG A 302 25.12 14.58 -32.85
CA ARG A 302 25.41 15.21 -34.15
C ARG A 302 26.91 15.34 -34.42
N HIS A 303 27.67 15.71 -33.41
CA HIS A 303 29.13 15.87 -33.51
C HIS A 303 29.88 14.78 -32.73
N SER A 304 29.22 13.64 -32.46
CA SER A 304 29.81 12.60 -31.61
C SER A 304 31.07 11.98 -32.22
N ASP A 305 31.15 11.87 -33.55
CA ASP A 305 32.31 11.30 -34.23
C ASP A 305 33.51 12.25 -34.20
N PHE A 306 33.30 13.56 -34.39
CA PHE A 306 34.35 14.57 -34.20
C PHE A 306 34.97 14.49 -32.80
N TRP A 307 34.13 14.45 -31.76
CA TRP A 307 34.63 14.36 -30.38
C TRP A 307 35.34 13.02 -30.09
N LYS A 308 34.94 11.92 -30.74
CA LYS A 308 35.65 10.63 -30.66
C LYS A 308 37.02 10.71 -31.32
N ASP A 309 37.11 11.32 -32.50
CA ASP A 309 38.36 11.45 -33.26
C ASP A 309 39.35 12.34 -32.52
N VAL A 310 38.88 13.50 -32.02
CA VAL A 310 39.68 14.41 -31.19
C VAL A 310 40.16 13.70 -29.92
N ARG A 311 39.28 12.93 -29.26
CA ARG A 311 39.68 12.12 -28.10
C ARG A 311 40.73 11.07 -28.44
N CYS A 312 40.64 10.42 -29.60
CA CYS A 312 41.63 9.44 -30.04
C CYS A 312 43.02 10.10 -30.19
N VAL A 313 43.08 11.31 -30.74
CA VAL A 313 44.32 12.07 -30.86
C VAL A 313 44.88 12.45 -29.49
N ILE A 314 44.03 12.94 -28.58
CA ILE A 314 44.44 13.29 -27.21
C ILE A 314 44.95 12.07 -26.45
N ASP A 315 44.25 10.94 -26.54
CA ASP A 315 44.65 9.69 -25.89
C ASP A 315 46.01 9.19 -26.43
N ASP A 316 46.30 9.39 -27.72
CA ASP A 316 47.60 9.06 -28.33
C ASP A 316 48.71 10.01 -27.85
N GLU A 317 48.47 11.31 -27.80
CA GLU A 317 49.43 12.29 -27.29
C GLU A 317 49.71 12.10 -25.77
N LEU A 318 48.68 11.77 -24.99
CA LEU A 318 48.82 11.42 -23.57
C LEU A 318 49.65 10.14 -23.39
N ARG A 319 49.45 9.14 -24.25
CA ARG A 319 50.27 7.92 -24.27
C ARG A 319 51.72 8.23 -24.61
N LYS A 320 51.99 9.06 -25.62
CA LYS A 320 53.36 9.48 -25.97
C LYS A 320 54.04 10.21 -24.80
N LEU A 321 53.37 11.16 -24.15
CA LEU A 321 53.91 11.86 -22.99
C LEU A 321 54.16 10.95 -21.78
N ARG A 322 53.34 9.92 -21.61
CA ARG A 322 53.51 8.92 -20.55
C ARG A 322 54.65 7.94 -20.84
N ASP A 323 54.79 7.52 -22.10
CA ASP A 323 55.88 6.66 -22.57
C ASP A 323 57.23 7.40 -22.57
N ASP A 324 57.24 8.70 -22.87
CA ASP A 324 58.44 9.56 -22.81
C ASP A 324 58.96 9.76 -21.38
N ARG A 325 58.06 9.84 -20.39
CA ARG A 325 58.42 9.83 -18.95
C ARG A 325 58.74 8.42 -18.43
N GLY A 326 58.24 7.39 -19.11
CA GLY A 326 58.30 5.97 -18.73
C GLY A 326 59.28 5.17 -19.57
N ARG A 327 60.50 5.66 -19.77
CA ARG A 327 61.58 5.04 -20.57
C ARG A 327 62.14 3.71 -20.00
N LEU A 328 61.28 2.82 -19.52
CA LEU A 328 61.58 1.46 -19.06
C LEU A 328 60.33 0.58 -19.28
N GLY A 329 60.21 -0.11 -20.40
CA GLY A 329 59.16 -1.14 -20.47
C GLY A 329 58.87 -1.77 -21.83
N THR A 330 57.94 -1.20 -22.61
CA THR A 330 57.14 -2.06 -23.50
C THR A 330 56.63 -1.40 -24.79
N SER A 331 57.07 -0.19 -25.14
CA SER A 331 56.62 0.53 -26.35
C SER A 331 57.74 0.56 -27.39
N ILE A 332 57.37 0.43 -28.67
CA ILE A 332 58.27 0.36 -29.84
C ILE A 332 59.33 1.47 -29.73
N HIS A 333 60.62 1.10 -29.80
CA HIS A 333 61.71 2.05 -29.63
C HIS A 333 61.56 3.22 -30.62
N GLY A 334 61.65 4.47 -30.15
CA GLY A 334 61.38 5.67 -30.97
C GLY A 334 62.17 5.75 -32.28
N SER A 335 63.28 5.02 -32.43
CA SER A 335 63.98 4.87 -33.71
C SER A 335 63.18 4.11 -34.77
N VAL A 336 62.46 3.06 -34.38
CA VAL A 336 61.61 2.27 -35.28
C VAL A 336 60.40 3.10 -35.70
N GLN A 337 59.82 3.89 -34.80
CA GLN A 337 58.73 4.81 -35.13
C GLN A 337 59.19 5.87 -36.15
N GLN A 338 60.38 6.44 -35.98
CA GLN A 338 60.96 7.38 -36.95
C GLN A 338 61.19 6.74 -38.32
N ASP A 339 61.61 5.48 -38.37
CA ASP A 339 61.83 4.78 -39.64
C ASP A 339 60.52 4.39 -40.32
N VAL A 340 59.49 4.02 -39.55
CA VAL A 340 58.12 3.79 -40.04
C VAL A 340 57.53 5.09 -40.60
N ASP A 341 57.67 6.22 -39.89
CA ASP A 341 57.21 7.53 -40.37
C ASP A 341 57.92 7.95 -41.66
N LYS A 342 59.22 7.64 -41.81
CA LYS A 342 59.97 7.88 -43.05
C LYS A 342 59.45 7.04 -44.21
N ILE A 343 59.09 5.78 -43.97
CA ILE A 343 58.51 4.89 -44.99
C ILE A 343 57.15 5.44 -45.46
N PHE A 344 56.30 5.87 -44.54
CA PHE A 344 54.99 6.44 -44.89
C PHE A 344 55.09 7.83 -45.53
N LYS A 345 56.09 8.65 -45.19
CA LYS A 345 56.36 9.94 -45.85
C LYS A 345 56.92 9.79 -47.27
N LYS A 346 57.59 8.69 -47.59
CA LYS A 346 58.20 8.44 -48.92
C LYS A 346 57.22 7.90 -49.97
N THR A 347 56.00 7.54 -49.57
CA THR A 347 55.02 6.85 -50.42
C THR A 347 53.90 7.80 -50.90
N ARG A 348 54.16 9.11 -50.97
CA ARG A 348 53.24 10.10 -51.54
C ARG A 348 53.84 10.76 -52.77
#